data_AF-A0A964ZCH2-F1
#
_entry.id   AF-A0A964ZCH2-F1
#
_cell.length_a   1.000
_cell.length_b   1.000
_cell.length_c   1.000
_cell.angle_alpha   90.00
_cell.angle_beta   90.00
_cell.angle_gamma   90.00
#
_symmetry.space_group_name_H-M   'P 1'
#
loop_
_entity.id
_entity.type
_entity.pdbx_description
1 polymer ?
#
loop_
_entity_poly.entity_id
_entity_poly.type
_entity_poly.pdbx_seq_one_letter_code
_entity_poly.pdbx_strand_id
1 'polypeptide(L)'
;MKRCSGPLCGELRPLSSFGSSVARPGGLLNYCRECTGELQRRRKTRMTPIVPIPELEPDLEFDRREASAESEEPPRKRRKADYSDALYLMEIDCGHEEHNATMRTVFGLKIGRSFDADERAKSLSRSMPFVLKVLAEFPGCASIEHEVHEALAAFQNTNGQGREWFFVSFGRAVETIGQVLQRSSKHAVTPRSGSGSSG
;
A
#
# COMPACT_ATOMS: atom_id res chain seq x y z
N MET A 1 28.10 16.02 11.19
CA MET A 1 27.02 16.01 12.22
C MET A 1 25.71 16.44 11.56
N LYS A 2 24.57 15.86 11.93
CA LYS A 2 23.23 16.23 11.43
C LYS A 2 22.24 16.23 12.60
N ARG A 3 21.35 17.22 12.66
CA ARG A 3 20.30 17.26 13.69
C ARG A 3 19.24 16.21 13.39
N CYS A 4 18.95 15.37 14.38
CA CYS A 4 17.88 14.39 14.32
C CYS A 4 16.54 15.09 14.56
N SER A 5 15.63 15.04 13.58
CA SER A 5 14.28 15.62 13.69
C SER A 5 13.27 14.68 14.37
N GLY A 6 13.77 13.63 15.04
CA GLY A 6 12.93 12.60 15.65
C GLY A 6 12.34 13.06 16.98
N PRO A 7 11.17 12.53 17.38
CA PRO A 7 10.44 12.99 18.56
C PRO A 7 11.12 12.65 19.90
N LEU A 8 12.15 11.80 19.91
CA LEU A 8 12.86 11.39 21.12
C LEU A 8 14.26 12.01 21.26
N CYS A 9 14.87 12.46 20.16
CA CYS A 9 16.27 12.83 20.11
C CYS A 9 16.47 14.36 20.14
N GLY A 10 15.92 15.11 19.18
CA GLY A 10 16.15 16.55 18.98
C GLY A 10 17.62 17.00 18.75
N GLU A 11 18.60 16.13 18.98
CA GLU A 11 20.02 16.43 19.10
C GLU A 11 20.82 16.30 17.79
N LEU A 12 22.02 16.88 17.80
CA LEU A 12 23.04 16.66 16.76
C LEU A 12 23.65 15.26 16.92
N ARG A 13 23.56 14.45 15.88
CA ARG A 13 24.12 13.09 15.83
C ARG A 13 25.13 12.97 14.67
N PRO A 14 26.10 12.06 14.74
CA PRO A 14 26.99 11.80 13.61
C PRO A 14 26.20 11.25 12.42
N LEU A 15 26.71 11.45 11.21
CA LEU A 15 26.01 11.04 9.98
C LEU A 15 25.81 9.52 9.92
N SER A 16 26.68 8.74 10.55
CA SER A 16 26.58 7.28 10.68
C SER A 16 25.34 6.82 11.47
N SER A 17 24.79 7.67 12.33
CA SER A 17 23.57 7.37 13.10
C SER A 17 22.30 7.47 12.26
N PHE A 18 22.38 7.86 10.99
CA PHE A 18 21.24 7.99 10.08
C PHE A 18 21.23 6.82 9.07
N GLY A 19 20.03 6.40 8.65
CA GLY A 19 19.88 5.46 7.54
C GLY A 19 20.03 6.15 6.20
N SER A 20 20.43 5.43 5.16
CA SER A 20 20.48 5.97 3.80
C SER A 20 19.08 6.05 3.19
N SER A 21 18.87 7.02 2.30
CA SER A 21 17.62 7.20 1.56
C SER A 21 17.90 7.77 0.19
N VAL A 22 17.51 7.03 -0.84
CA VAL A 22 17.72 7.40 -2.26
C VAL A 22 16.77 8.53 -2.68
N ALA A 23 15.63 8.66 -1.99
CA ALA A 23 14.59 9.63 -2.31
C ALA A 23 14.88 11.05 -1.77
N ARG A 24 16.02 11.28 -1.08
CA ARG A 24 16.30 12.56 -0.42
C ARG A 24 17.60 13.20 -0.88
N PRO A 25 17.60 14.53 -1.13
CA PRO A 25 18.84 15.27 -1.36
C PRO A 25 19.72 15.15 -0.12
N GLY A 26 20.93 14.61 -0.29
CA GLY A 26 21.87 14.29 0.79
C GLY A 26 21.84 12.85 1.28
N GLY A 27 21.04 11.96 0.68
CA GLY A 27 21.20 10.50 0.81
C GLY A 27 20.90 9.91 2.20
N LEU A 28 20.41 10.70 3.16
CA LEU A 28 20.24 10.31 4.56
C LEU A 28 18.83 10.67 5.08
N LEU A 29 18.27 9.79 5.91
CA LEU A 29 17.01 10.01 6.63
C LEU A 29 17.08 11.22 7.57
N ASN A 30 15.94 11.83 7.92
CA ASN A 30 15.88 12.96 8.88
C ASN A 30 15.91 12.51 10.34
N TYR A 31 15.69 11.22 10.58
CA TYR A 31 15.67 10.63 11.91
C TYR A 31 16.88 9.70 12.05
N CYS A 32 17.46 9.66 13.24
CA CYS A 32 18.46 8.65 13.55
C CYS A 32 17.83 7.25 13.53
N ARG A 33 18.68 6.21 13.46
CA ARG A 33 18.24 4.81 13.45
C ARG A 33 17.40 4.45 14.68
N GLU A 34 17.73 5.00 15.85
CA GLU A 34 16.96 4.79 17.09
C GLU A 34 15.55 5.38 17.01
N CYS A 35 15.41 6.64 16.58
CA CYS A 35 14.09 7.27 16.39
C CYS A 35 13.29 6.57 15.28
N THR A 36 13.97 6.06 14.25
CA THR A 36 13.33 5.29 13.19
C THR A 36 12.79 3.96 13.73
N GLY A 37 13.59 3.25 14.53
CA GLY A 37 13.19 2.01 15.21
C GLY A 37 12.04 2.23 16.17
N GLU A 38 12.04 3.31 16.94
CA GLU A 38 10.91 3.66 17.81
C GLU A 38 9.65 3.96 17.03
N LEU A 39 9.72 4.78 15.96
CA LEU A 39 8.56 5.07 15.13
C LEU A 39 7.98 3.80 14.51
N GLN A 40 8.84 2.85 14.10
CA GLN A 40 8.41 1.54 13.62
C GLN A 40 7.76 0.70 14.74
N ARG A 41 8.34 0.66 15.94
CA ARG A 41 7.73 -0.02 17.11
C ARG A 41 6.38 0.56 17.45
N ARG A 42 6.26 1.89 17.57
CA ARG A 42 5.00 2.59 17.85
C ARG A 42 3.95 2.34 16.78
N ARG A 43 4.34 2.31 15.50
CA ARG A 43 3.43 1.90 14.41
C ARG A 43 2.95 0.46 14.60
N LYS A 44 3.85 -0.47 14.94
CA LYS A 44 3.50 -1.87 15.19
C LYS A 44 2.58 -2.03 16.41
N THR A 45 2.85 -1.32 17.51
CA THR A 45 2.00 -1.33 18.73
C THR A 45 0.64 -0.68 18.50
N ARG A 46 0.56 0.37 17.67
CA ARG A 46 -0.73 0.98 17.27
C ARG A 46 -1.54 0.08 16.31
N MET A 47 -0.93 -0.95 15.73
CA MET A 47 -1.61 -1.94 14.88
C MET A 47 -2.06 -3.19 15.64
N THR A 48 -1.69 -3.35 16.91
CA THR A 48 -2.24 -4.42 17.77
C THR A 48 -3.40 -3.85 18.60
N PRO A 49 -4.65 -4.31 18.42
CA PRO A 49 -5.70 -3.98 19.37
C PRO A 49 -5.42 -4.71 20.68
N ILE A 50 -5.07 -3.99 21.74
CA ILE A 50 -5.20 -4.49 23.11
C ILE A 50 -6.69 -4.39 23.43
N VAL A 51 -7.41 -5.49 23.28
CA VAL A 51 -8.67 -5.70 24.02
C VAL A 51 -8.26 -6.35 25.34
N PRO A 52 -8.48 -5.72 26.50
CA PRO A 52 -8.45 -6.42 27.77
C PRO A 52 -9.66 -7.35 27.79
N ILE A 53 -9.43 -8.66 27.77
CA ILE A 53 -10.45 -9.65 28.09
C ILE A 53 -10.68 -9.53 29.60
N PRO A 54 -11.90 -9.24 30.10
CA PRO A 54 -12.19 -9.32 31.52
C PRO A 54 -12.07 -10.77 31.97
N GLU A 55 -11.30 -10.96 33.02
CA GLU A 55 -11.10 -12.19 33.79
C GLU A 55 -12.46 -12.85 34.11
N LEU A 56 -12.77 -13.96 33.44
CA LEU A 56 -13.83 -14.88 33.84
C LEU A 56 -13.17 -16.25 34.01
N GLU A 57 -13.25 -16.74 35.24
CA GLU A 57 -12.58 -17.91 35.78
C GLU A 57 -12.85 -19.20 34.97
N PRO A 58 -11.89 -20.15 34.95
CA PRO A 58 -11.95 -21.35 34.14
C PRO A 58 -12.68 -22.46 34.90
N ASP A 59 -13.70 -23.06 34.29
CA ASP A 59 -14.14 -24.43 34.62
C ASP A 59 -15.23 -24.83 33.62
N LEU A 60 -14.86 -25.57 32.58
CA LEU A 60 -15.64 -26.68 32.02
C LEU A 60 -14.75 -27.44 31.03
N GLU A 61 -14.28 -28.60 31.48
CA GLU A 61 -13.63 -29.63 30.68
C GLU A 61 -14.52 -30.02 29.50
N PHE A 62 -14.02 -29.89 28.27
CA PHE A 62 -14.65 -30.54 27.11
C PHE A 62 -13.64 -31.42 26.37
N ASP A 63 -13.78 -32.68 26.72
CA ASP A 63 -13.22 -33.93 26.21
C ASP A 63 -12.33 -33.92 24.96
N ARG A 64 -11.16 -34.50 25.19
CA ARG A 64 -10.19 -34.98 24.20
C ARG A 64 -10.71 -36.27 23.57
N ARG A 65 -11.00 -36.28 22.27
CA ARG A 65 -10.96 -37.54 21.50
C ARG A 65 -10.57 -37.37 20.02
N GLU A 66 -9.36 -37.87 19.74
CA GLU A 66 -8.87 -38.60 18.55
C GLU A 66 -9.18 -38.00 17.16
N ALA A 67 -8.27 -37.26 16.53
CA ALA A 67 -7.08 -37.75 15.81
C ALA A 67 -7.40 -38.70 14.65
N SER A 68 -7.51 -38.15 13.43
CA SER A 68 -6.99 -38.83 12.23
C SER A 68 -5.99 -37.91 11.55
N ALA A 69 -4.75 -38.37 11.52
CA ALA A 69 -3.63 -37.78 10.82
C ALA A 69 -3.89 -37.68 9.32
N GLU A 70 -3.48 -36.57 8.69
CA GLU A 70 -2.82 -36.61 7.39
C GLU A 70 -2.06 -35.30 7.15
N SER A 71 -0.75 -35.40 6.93
CA SER A 71 0.20 -34.37 6.43
C SER A 71 0.56 -33.19 7.34
N GLU A 72 1.56 -33.41 8.22
CA GLU A 72 2.52 -32.36 8.61
C GLU A 72 3.34 -31.95 7.39
N GLU A 73 2.95 -30.86 6.72
CA GLU A 73 3.90 -30.09 5.91
C GLU A 73 4.35 -28.88 6.74
N PRO A 74 5.64 -28.75 7.08
CA PRO A 74 6.13 -27.61 7.86
C PRO A 74 5.76 -26.32 7.13
N PRO A 75 5.38 -25.23 7.84
CA PRO A 75 4.90 -24.01 7.20
C PRO A 75 5.99 -23.52 6.25
N ARG A 76 5.80 -23.76 4.95
CA ARG A 76 6.69 -23.28 3.91
C ARG A 76 6.80 -21.78 4.16
N LYS A 77 8.01 -21.28 4.38
CA LYS A 77 8.31 -19.85 4.37
C LYS A 77 7.77 -19.30 3.05
N ARG A 78 6.55 -18.75 3.08
CA ARG A 78 5.87 -18.21 1.90
C ARG A 78 6.85 -17.25 1.24
N ARG A 79 7.20 -17.53 -0.01
CA ARG A 79 8.23 -16.77 -0.72
C ARG A 79 7.69 -15.35 -0.87
N LYS A 80 8.57 -14.35 -0.76
CA LYS A 80 8.30 -12.91 -0.97
C LYS A 80 7.56 -12.58 -2.29
N ALA A 81 7.42 -13.54 -3.20
CA ALA A 81 6.78 -13.40 -4.51
C ALA A 81 5.24 -13.50 -4.47
N ASP A 82 4.63 -14.05 -3.42
CA ASP A 82 3.16 -14.15 -3.31
C ASP A 82 2.50 -12.86 -2.75
N TYR A 83 3.30 -11.85 -2.39
CA TYR A 83 2.84 -10.54 -1.91
C TYR A 83 3.00 -9.52 -3.05
N SER A 84 2.14 -9.62 -4.05
CA SER A 84 2.11 -8.62 -5.12
C SER A 84 1.08 -7.55 -4.76
N ASP A 85 1.56 -6.38 -4.29
CA ASP A 85 0.71 -5.23 -4.02
C ASP A 85 -0.29 -5.00 -5.18
N ALA A 86 -1.54 -4.72 -4.86
CA ALA A 86 -2.60 -4.45 -5.82
C ALA A 86 -2.65 -2.95 -6.14
N LEU A 87 -2.98 -2.62 -7.39
CA LEU A 87 -3.45 -1.29 -7.75
C LEU A 87 -4.95 -1.23 -7.47
N TYR A 88 -5.46 -0.14 -6.89
CA TYR A 88 -6.87 0.02 -6.59
C TYR A 88 -7.44 1.32 -7.14
N LEU A 89 -8.75 1.32 -7.32
CA LEU A 89 -9.59 2.49 -7.53
C LEU A 89 -10.50 2.66 -6.32
N MET A 90 -10.55 3.86 -5.76
CA MET A 90 -11.44 4.21 -4.65
C MET A 90 -12.25 5.46 -5.00
N GLU A 91 -13.40 5.57 -4.38
CA GLU A 91 -14.21 6.79 -4.35
C GLU A 91 -14.64 7.13 -2.93
N ILE A 92 -15.16 8.35 -2.78
CA ILE A 92 -15.85 8.76 -1.56
C ILE A 92 -17.24 8.12 -1.56
N ASP A 93 -17.57 7.45 -0.46
CA ASP A 93 -18.87 6.85 -0.23
C ASP A 93 -19.69 7.72 0.72
N CYS A 94 -20.84 8.17 0.23
CA CYS A 94 -21.86 8.91 0.95
C CYS A 94 -23.10 8.03 1.25
N GLY A 95 -23.05 6.73 0.96
CA GLY A 95 -24.14 5.78 1.22
C GLY A 95 -25.27 5.81 0.20
N HIS A 96 -25.24 6.70 -0.80
CA HIS A 96 -26.22 6.77 -1.87
C HIS A 96 -25.56 7.02 -3.22
N GLU A 97 -25.91 6.23 -4.24
CA GLU A 97 -25.20 6.21 -5.54
C GLU A 97 -25.19 7.57 -6.24
N GLU A 98 -26.29 8.33 -6.18
CA GLU A 98 -26.37 9.66 -6.81
C GLU A 98 -25.41 10.69 -6.16
N HIS A 99 -25.25 10.58 -4.84
CA HIS A 99 -24.33 11.41 -4.09
C HIS A 99 -22.89 10.98 -4.36
N ASN A 100 -22.62 9.67 -4.46
CA ASN A 100 -21.31 9.14 -4.83
C ASN A 100 -20.91 9.61 -6.23
N ALA A 101 -21.84 9.63 -7.20
CA ALA A 101 -21.59 10.17 -8.54
C ALA A 101 -21.27 11.68 -8.50
N THR A 102 -21.96 12.44 -7.64
CA THR A 102 -21.65 13.86 -7.41
C THR A 102 -20.27 14.02 -6.79
N MET A 103 -19.92 13.25 -5.76
CA MET A 103 -18.59 13.26 -5.13
C MET A 103 -17.49 12.90 -6.12
N ARG A 104 -17.72 11.92 -6.99
CA ARG A 104 -16.78 11.55 -8.06
C ARG A 104 -16.52 12.69 -9.02
N THR A 105 -17.52 13.53 -9.27
CA THR A 105 -17.38 14.73 -10.11
C THR A 105 -16.62 15.85 -9.40
N VAL A 106 -16.87 16.04 -8.09
CA VAL A 106 -16.26 17.13 -7.28
C VAL A 106 -14.84 16.82 -6.81
N PHE A 107 -14.56 15.56 -6.48
CA PHE A 107 -13.29 15.13 -5.87
C PHE A 107 -12.46 14.21 -6.77
N GLY A 108 -13.11 13.52 -7.72
CA GLY A 108 -12.46 12.53 -8.57
C GLY A 108 -12.37 11.14 -7.97
N LEU A 109 -11.71 10.24 -8.71
CA LEU A 109 -11.35 8.90 -8.26
C LEU A 109 -9.94 8.90 -7.67
N LYS A 110 -9.77 8.14 -6.58
CA LYS A 110 -8.46 7.88 -5.99
C LYS A 110 -7.84 6.62 -6.61
N ILE A 111 -6.61 6.75 -7.10
CA ILE A 111 -5.85 5.66 -7.70
C ILE A 111 -4.55 5.48 -6.92
N GLY A 112 -4.35 4.30 -6.34
CA GLY A 112 -3.12 4.03 -5.60
C GLY A 112 -2.84 2.55 -5.44
N ARG A 113 -1.79 2.22 -4.69
CA ARG A 113 -1.43 0.82 -4.38
C ARG A 113 -1.52 0.47 -2.90
N SER A 114 -1.89 -0.78 -2.63
CA SER A 114 -1.86 -1.37 -1.28
C SER A 114 -1.80 -2.88 -1.40
N PHE A 115 -1.29 -3.55 -0.36
CA PHE A 115 -1.44 -5.00 -0.23
C PHE A 115 -2.90 -5.42 0.02
N ASP A 116 -3.64 -4.56 0.72
CA ASP A 116 -5.05 -4.75 1.07
C ASP A 116 -5.76 -3.41 0.87
N ALA A 117 -6.59 -3.31 -0.17
CA ALA A 117 -7.25 -2.05 -0.49
C ALA A 117 -8.40 -1.76 0.47
N ASP A 118 -9.09 -2.77 0.98
CA ASP A 118 -10.16 -2.61 1.97
C ASP A 118 -9.64 -2.07 3.30
N GLU A 119 -8.59 -2.67 3.86
CA GLU A 119 -7.95 -2.15 5.08
C GLU A 119 -7.38 -0.75 4.85
N ARG A 120 -6.88 -0.47 3.64
CA ARG A 120 -6.44 0.87 3.26
C ARG A 120 -7.60 1.86 3.22
N ALA A 121 -8.75 1.50 2.64
CA ALA A 121 -9.95 2.33 2.61
C ALA A 121 -10.45 2.61 4.02
N LYS A 122 -10.56 1.59 4.88
CA LYS A 122 -10.95 1.74 6.30
C LYS A 122 -9.97 2.66 7.04
N SER A 123 -8.66 2.44 6.88
CA SER A 123 -7.64 3.26 7.54
C SER A 123 -7.71 4.72 7.11
N LEU A 124 -7.93 4.99 5.82
CA LEU A 124 -8.06 6.35 5.30
C LEU A 124 -9.36 7.00 5.78
N SER A 125 -10.45 6.24 5.81
CA SER A 125 -11.76 6.68 6.32
C SER A 125 -11.68 7.10 7.79
N ARG A 126 -10.90 6.40 8.62
CA ARG A 126 -10.70 6.79 10.03
C ARG A 126 -9.95 8.11 10.20
N SER A 127 -9.20 8.54 9.19
CA SER A 127 -8.37 9.75 9.25
C SER A 127 -9.02 10.98 8.58
N MET A 128 -10.18 10.82 7.96
CA MET A 128 -10.87 11.84 7.16
C MET A 128 -12.37 11.87 7.51
N PRO A 129 -13.09 12.98 7.28
CA PRO A 129 -14.52 13.08 7.57
C PRO A 129 -15.41 12.40 6.51
N PHE A 130 -14.85 11.46 5.74
CA PHE A 130 -15.54 10.75 4.67
C PHE A 130 -15.11 9.29 4.61
N VAL A 131 -16.03 8.42 4.22
CA VAL A 131 -15.78 7.00 4.00
C VAL A 131 -15.25 6.81 2.59
N LEU A 132 -14.25 5.95 2.43
CA LEU A 132 -13.77 5.50 1.13
C LEU A 132 -14.27 4.09 0.84
N LYS A 133 -14.66 3.87 -0.41
CA LYS A 133 -15.08 2.57 -0.93
C LYS A 133 -14.16 2.16 -2.07
N VAL A 134 -13.72 0.90 -2.05
CA VAL A 134 -12.99 0.30 -3.15
C VAL A 134 -13.96 -0.02 -4.29
N LEU A 135 -13.64 0.44 -5.49
CA LEU A 135 -14.42 0.17 -6.71
C LEU A 135 -13.84 -1.00 -7.50
N ALA A 136 -12.51 -1.11 -7.53
CA ALA A 136 -11.81 -2.16 -8.25
C ALA A 136 -10.41 -2.37 -7.67
N GLU A 137 -9.94 -3.61 -7.80
CA GLU A 137 -8.57 -4.02 -7.48
C GLU A 137 -7.96 -4.75 -8.67
N PHE A 138 -6.67 -4.50 -8.90
CA PHE A 138 -5.85 -5.13 -9.93
C PHE A 138 -4.64 -5.77 -9.23
N PRO A 139 -4.76 -7.04 -8.83
CA PRO A 139 -3.69 -7.75 -8.12
C PRO A 139 -2.39 -7.78 -8.94
N GLY A 140 -1.26 -7.56 -8.25
CA GLY A 140 0.07 -7.55 -8.87
C GLY A 140 0.36 -6.41 -9.84
N CYS A 141 -0.54 -5.43 -9.94
CA CYS A 141 -0.39 -4.27 -10.81
C CYS A 141 0.11 -3.02 -10.07
N ALA A 142 0.61 -3.13 -8.83
CA ALA A 142 1.10 -1.96 -8.10
C ALA A 142 2.33 -1.28 -8.71
N SER A 143 3.11 -1.98 -9.54
CA SER A 143 4.30 -1.42 -10.20
C SER A 143 3.96 -0.35 -11.23
N ILE A 144 2.80 -0.47 -11.89
CA ILE A 144 2.36 0.44 -12.94
C ILE A 144 1.66 1.70 -12.42
N GLU A 145 1.51 1.85 -11.10
CA GLU A 145 0.86 3.03 -10.47
C GLU A 145 1.41 4.34 -11.02
N HIS A 146 2.74 4.45 -11.10
CA HIS A 146 3.40 5.67 -11.57
C HIS A 146 3.07 5.97 -13.04
N GLU A 147 3.11 4.96 -13.90
CA GLU A 147 2.76 5.08 -15.32
C GLU A 147 1.29 5.46 -15.52
N VAL A 148 0.39 4.94 -14.68
CA VAL A 148 -1.03 5.32 -14.68
C VAL A 148 -1.20 6.77 -14.22
N HIS A 149 -0.50 7.20 -13.17
CA HIS A 149 -0.55 8.59 -12.69
C HIS A 149 -0.02 9.56 -13.75
N GLU A 150 1.04 9.20 -14.46
CA GLU A 150 1.59 9.99 -15.57
C GLU A 150 0.59 10.10 -16.73
N ALA A 151 0.00 8.97 -17.14
CA ALA A 151 -1.02 8.95 -18.20
C ALA A 151 -2.28 9.78 -17.85
N LEU A 152 -2.57 9.94 -16.56
CA LEU A 152 -3.71 10.71 -16.06
C LEU A 152 -3.32 12.10 -15.52
N ALA A 153 -2.07 12.54 -15.66
CA ALA A 153 -1.58 13.78 -15.07
C ALA A 153 -2.40 15.01 -15.47
N ALA A 154 -2.90 15.05 -16.71
CA ALA A 154 -3.77 16.12 -17.21
C ALA A 154 -5.12 16.22 -16.47
N PHE A 155 -5.55 15.14 -15.81
CA PHE A 155 -6.81 15.07 -15.06
C PHE A 155 -6.57 15.07 -13.54
N GLN A 156 -5.34 15.30 -13.07
CA GLN A 156 -5.02 15.29 -11.64
C GLN A 156 -5.80 16.38 -10.90
N ASN A 157 -6.42 16.01 -9.78
CA ASN A 157 -7.07 16.96 -8.89
C ASN A 157 -6.01 17.79 -8.15
N THR A 158 -6.01 19.09 -8.38
CA THR A 158 -5.06 20.05 -7.78
C THR A 158 -5.66 20.83 -6.61
N ASN A 159 -6.94 20.61 -6.27
CA ASN A 159 -7.65 21.33 -5.22
C ASN A 159 -7.29 20.83 -3.79
N GLY A 160 -6.23 20.05 -3.63
CA GLY A 160 -5.78 19.51 -2.33
C GLY A 160 -4.37 18.93 -2.35
N GLN A 161 -3.94 18.32 -1.23
CA GLN A 161 -2.60 17.72 -1.10
C GLN A 161 -2.47 16.33 -1.74
N GLY A 162 -3.59 15.72 -2.14
CA GLY A 162 -3.61 14.36 -2.68
C GLY A 162 -3.30 14.33 -4.17
N ARG A 163 -2.09 13.90 -4.55
CA ARG A 163 -1.66 13.71 -5.96
C ARG A 163 -2.23 12.46 -6.63
N GLU A 164 -2.95 11.66 -5.86
CA GLU A 164 -3.48 10.35 -6.26
C GLU A 164 -4.97 10.43 -6.64
N TRP A 165 -5.52 11.64 -6.79
CA TRP A 165 -6.92 11.89 -7.11
C TRP A 165 -7.04 12.46 -8.52
N PHE A 166 -8.00 11.96 -9.30
CA PHE A 166 -8.13 12.30 -10.72
C PHE A 166 -9.58 12.54 -11.12
N PHE A 167 -9.85 13.61 -11.86
CA PHE A 167 -11.14 13.94 -12.46
C PHE A 167 -11.41 13.09 -13.70
N VAL A 168 -11.61 11.79 -13.49
CA VAL A 168 -11.90 10.82 -14.55
C VAL A 168 -13.06 9.91 -14.16
N SER A 169 -13.77 9.42 -15.18
CA SER A 169 -14.79 8.38 -14.97
C SER A 169 -14.12 7.04 -14.63
N PHE A 170 -14.89 6.14 -14.01
CA PHE A 170 -14.43 4.77 -13.73
C PHE A 170 -13.98 4.06 -15.01
N GLY A 171 -14.76 4.14 -16.08
CA GLY A 171 -14.43 3.54 -17.37
C GLY A 171 -13.10 4.06 -17.94
N ARG A 172 -12.84 5.38 -17.85
CA ARG A 172 -11.59 5.98 -18.32
C ARG A 172 -10.39 5.53 -17.48
N ALA A 173 -10.57 5.39 -16.18
CA ALA A 173 -9.52 4.88 -15.29
C ALA A 173 -9.14 3.43 -15.64
N VAL A 174 -10.13 2.55 -15.79
CA VAL A 174 -9.92 1.14 -16.17
C VAL A 174 -9.27 1.02 -17.55
N GLU A 175 -9.76 1.79 -18.53
CA GLU A 175 -9.18 1.82 -19.89
C GLU A 175 -7.69 2.22 -19.84
N THR A 176 -7.36 3.26 -19.09
CA THR A 176 -5.98 3.75 -18.96
C THR A 176 -5.08 2.72 -18.31
N ILE A 177 -5.55 2.06 -17.23
CA ILE A 177 -4.83 0.96 -16.59
C ILE A 177 -4.57 -0.17 -17.59
N GLY A 178 -5.58 -0.56 -18.37
CA GLY A 178 -5.44 -1.59 -19.41
C GLY A 178 -4.41 -1.21 -20.48
N GLN A 179 -4.40 0.05 -20.94
CA GLN A 179 -3.41 0.54 -21.92
C GLN A 179 -1.99 0.52 -21.36
N VAL A 180 -1.80 0.93 -20.10
CA VAL A 180 -0.50 0.90 -19.43
C VAL A 180 -0.01 -0.55 -19.29
N LEU A 181 -0.85 -1.46 -18.78
CA LEU A 181 -0.50 -2.87 -18.66
C LEU A 181 -0.02 -3.48 -19.99
N GLN A 182 -0.73 -3.17 -21.09
CA GLN A 182 -0.34 -3.65 -22.42
C GLN A 182 1.01 -3.10 -22.88
N ARG A 183 1.39 -1.87 -22.50
CA ARG A 183 2.70 -1.29 -22.81
C ARG A 183 3.80 -1.96 -21.98
N SER A 184 3.57 -2.14 -20.69
CA SER A 184 4.53 -2.77 -19.77
C SER A 184 4.79 -4.24 -20.15
N SER A 185 3.79 -4.97 -20.66
CA SER A 185 3.98 -6.34 -21.17
C SER A 185 4.81 -6.41 -22.45
N LYS A 186 4.73 -5.40 -23.34
CA LYS A 186 5.50 -5.36 -24.59
C LYS A 186 6.99 -5.07 -24.34
N HIS A 187 7.32 -4.34 -23.28
CA HIS A 187 8.69 -4.07 -22.89
C HIS A 187 9.39 -5.24 -22.18
N ALA A 188 8.66 -6.27 -21.74
CA ALA A 188 9.23 -7.46 -21.10
C ALA A 188 9.85 -8.46 -22.11
N VAL A 189 9.61 -8.29 -23.41
CA VAL A 189 10.19 -9.13 -24.46
C VAL A 189 11.45 -8.45 -25.02
N THR A 190 12.57 -8.56 -24.33
CA THR A 190 13.88 -8.41 -25.00
C THR A 190 14.08 -9.59 -25.94
N PRO A 191 14.28 -9.39 -27.26
CA PRO A 191 14.74 -10.48 -28.11
C PRO A 191 16.14 -10.90 -27.64
N ARG A 192 16.28 -12.15 -27.19
CA ARG A 192 17.60 -12.81 -27.12
C ARG A 192 18.13 -12.82 -28.55
N SER A 193 19.01 -11.88 -28.88
CA SER A 193 19.86 -11.94 -30.06
C SER A 193 20.74 -13.18 -29.93
N GLY A 194 20.25 -14.30 -30.47
CA GLY A 194 21.04 -15.49 -30.70
C GLY A 194 22.05 -15.16 -31.79
N SER A 195 23.28 -14.83 -31.39
CA SER A 195 24.43 -14.86 -32.27
C SER A 195 24.74 -16.32 -32.60
N GLY A 196 24.03 -16.87 -33.58
CA GLY A 196 24.55 -17.95 -34.38
C GLY A 196 25.64 -17.38 -35.27
N SER A 197 26.88 -17.81 -35.05
CA SER A 197 27.94 -17.68 -36.04
C SER A 197 28.60 -19.04 -36.15
N SER A 198 28.13 -19.76 -37.16
CA SER A 198 28.85 -20.84 -37.82
C SER A 198 30.01 -20.23 -38.60
N GLY A 199 31.17 -20.85 -38.55
CA GLY A 199 32.37 -20.48 -39.28
C GLY A 199 33.59 -21.16 -38.68
#